data_AF-A0A2A4NY49-F1
#
_entry.id   AF-A0A2A4NY49-F1
#
_cell.length_a   1.000
_cell.length_b   1.000
_cell.length_c   1.000
_cell.angle_alpha   90.00
_cell.angle_beta   90.00
_cell.angle_gamma   90.00
#
_symmetry.space_group_name_H-M   'P 1'
#
loop_
_entity.id
_entity.type
_entity.pdbx_description
1 polymer ?
#
loop_
_entity_poly.entity_id
_entity_poly.type
_entity_poly.pdbx_seq_one_letter_code
_entity_poly.pdbx_strand_id
1 'polypeptide(L)'
;MKFIVLKASVLMMVCFLSISCTKDMDIDAIEALQKELNVGRYSSLENEVLILLNDFRTSQGMEALKRAAVISSVSENHTQYMINSDEISHDNFVKRHRELVSKANATQVGENVAFGYSSARGVVNGWQTSDAHRAIILTKSYTHFGISVSADAQGRNYFTNIFIER
;
A
#
# COMPACT_ATOMS: atom_id res chain seq x y z
N MET A 1 47.99 -64.23 24.82
CA MET A 1 47.46 -62.95 24.30
C MET A 1 46.20 -63.23 23.49
N LYS A 2 45.06 -62.72 23.99
CA LYS A 2 43.74 -62.40 23.38
C LYS A 2 43.17 -63.21 22.19
N PHE A 3 42.14 -63.99 22.55
CA PHE A 3 40.80 -64.22 21.96
C PHE A 3 40.57 -64.41 20.45
N ILE A 4 40.03 -65.59 20.12
CA ILE A 4 39.11 -65.86 19.02
C ILE A 4 37.68 -65.67 19.55
N VAL A 5 36.84 -64.85 18.90
CA VAL A 5 35.42 -65.17 18.63
C VAL A 5 34.96 -64.42 17.38
N LEU A 6 34.51 -65.20 16.39
CA LEU A 6 33.79 -64.79 15.20
C LEU A 6 32.32 -64.50 15.57
N LYS A 7 31.79 -63.30 15.28
CA LYS A 7 30.35 -63.11 15.07
C LYS A 7 30.11 -62.10 13.96
N ALA A 8 29.59 -62.62 12.85
CA ALA A 8 28.96 -61.86 11.78
C ALA A 8 27.82 -61.00 12.34
N SER A 9 27.63 -59.80 11.80
CA SER A 9 26.29 -59.25 11.56
C SER A 9 26.35 -57.93 10.78
N VAL A 10 25.77 -58.00 9.58
CA VAL A 10 25.07 -56.96 8.83
C VAL A 10 25.91 -55.78 8.30
N LEU A 11 26.41 -56.01 7.09
CA LEU A 11 26.83 -55.01 6.12
C LEU A 11 25.70 -54.00 5.86
N MET A 12 25.93 -52.77 6.32
CA MET A 12 25.56 -51.49 5.72
C MET A 12 24.66 -51.54 4.47
N MET A 13 23.35 -51.39 4.65
CA MET A 13 22.45 -50.87 3.60
C MET A 13 21.27 -50.18 4.26
N VAL A 14 21.52 -49.00 4.85
CA VAL A 14 20.44 -48.04 5.07
C VAL A 14 20.32 -47.25 3.78
N CYS A 15 19.44 -47.73 2.90
CA CYS A 15 18.94 -47.00 1.76
C CYS A 15 18.10 -45.84 2.31
N PHE A 16 18.73 -44.72 2.65
CA PHE A 16 18.04 -43.46 2.84
C PHE A 16 17.56 -43.01 1.46
N LEU A 17 16.37 -43.47 1.07
CA LEU A 17 15.59 -42.84 0.01
C LEU A 17 15.05 -41.52 0.56
N SER A 18 15.92 -40.53 0.71
CA SER A 18 15.51 -39.13 0.80
C SER A 18 15.27 -38.60 -0.61
N ILE A 19 14.18 -39.06 -1.24
CA ILE A 19 13.52 -38.26 -2.27
C ILE A 19 12.69 -37.22 -1.51
N SER A 20 13.38 -36.25 -0.93
CA SER A 20 12.77 -35.00 -0.50
C SER A 20 12.93 -34.03 -1.67
N CYS A 21 12.02 -34.12 -2.64
CA CYS A 21 11.77 -33.00 -3.52
C CYS A 21 11.10 -31.91 -2.69
N THR A 22 11.88 -31.20 -1.88
CA THR A 22 11.48 -29.85 -1.48
C THR A 22 11.53 -29.05 -2.75
N LYS A 23 10.36 -28.78 -3.35
CA LYS A 23 10.26 -27.67 -4.30
C LYS A 23 10.76 -26.47 -3.51
N ASP A 24 11.83 -25.85 -3.98
CA ASP A 24 12.22 -24.54 -3.47
C ASP A 24 10.94 -23.71 -3.43
N MET A 25 10.54 -23.31 -2.22
CA MET A 25 9.42 -22.40 -2.06
C MET A 25 9.83 -21.15 -2.82
N ASP A 26 9.16 -20.91 -3.94
CA ASP A 26 9.41 -19.79 -4.83
C ASP A 26 9.24 -18.51 -4.02
N ILE A 27 10.36 -17.95 -3.54
CA ILE A 27 10.41 -16.77 -2.68
C ILE A 27 9.72 -15.61 -3.40
N ASP A 28 9.86 -15.53 -4.72
CA ASP A 28 9.22 -14.50 -5.54
C ASP A 28 7.69 -14.63 -5.53
N ALA A 29 7.17 -15.88 -5.50
CA ALA A 29 5.73 -16.12 -5.35
C ALA A 29 5.21 -15.77 -3.94
N ILE A 30 6.04 -15.97 -2.90
CA ILE A 30 5.71 -15.56 -1.52
C ILE A 30 5.72 -14.04 -1.39
N GLU A 31 6.71 -13.37 -1.98
CA GLU A 31 6.80 -11.90 -2.00
C GLU A 31 5.63 -11.28 -2.78
N ALA A 32 5.25 -11.86 -3.92
CA ALA A 32 4.07 -11.44 -4.67
C ALA A 32 2.78 -11.64 -3.84
N LEU A 33 2.63 -12.77 -3.14
CA LEU A 33 1.47 -13.03 -2.29
C LEU A 33 1.44 -12.10 -1.05
N GLN A 34 2.59 -11.80 -0.45
CA GLN A 34 2.71 -10.83 0.64
C GLN A 34 2.38 -9.42 0.16
N LYS A 35 2.81 -9.05 -1.05
CA LYS A 35 2.44 -7.77 -1.67
C LYS A 35 0.94 -7.69 -1.84
N GLU A 36 0.29 -8.70 -2.42
CA GLU A 36 -1.18 -8.78 -2.55
C GLU A 36 -1.91 -8.77 -1.20
N LEU A 37 -1.37 -9.41 -0.15
CA LEU A 37 -1.91 -9.35 1.21
C LEU A 37 -1.73 -7.99 1.89
N ASN A 38 -0.72 -7.22 1.48
CA ASN A 38 -0.47 -5.86 1.95
C ASN A 38 -1.23 -4.81 1.14
N VAL A 39 -1.62 -5.11 -0.11
CA VAL A 39 -2.56 -4.29 -0.90
C VAL A 39 -3.92 -4.27 -0.19
N GLY A 40 -4.15 -3.23 0.61
CA GLY A 40 -5.35 -3.07 1.43
C GLY A 40 -5.11 -3.02 2.94
N ARG A 41 -3.88 -3.27 3.41
CA ARG A 41 -3.48 -3.02 4.80
C ARG A 41 -2.91 -1.62 4.94
N TYR A 42 -3.76 -0.70 5.40
CA TYR A 42 -3.35 0.65 5.75
C TYR A 42 -2.45 0.66 6.99
N SER A 43 -1.38 1.47 6.96
CA SER A 43 -0.65 1.88 8.16
C SER A 43 -1.55 2.63 9.14
N SER A 44 -1.13 2.76 10.40
CA SER A 44 -1.88 3.54 11.40
C SER A 44 -2.09 4.99 10.95
N LEU A 45 -1.07 5.60 10.33
CA LEU A 45 -1.12 6.98 9.84
C LEU A 45 -2.13 7.12 8.68
N GLU A 46 -2.10 6.22 7.71
CA GLU A 46 -3.08 6.22 6.60
C GLU A 46 -4.50 6.01 7.10
N ASN A 47 -4.71 5.08 8.03
CA ASN A 47 -6.01 4.84 8.65
C ASN A 47 -6.56 6.11 9.32
N GLU A 48 -5.72 6.80 10.09
CA GLU A 48 -6.11 8.02 10.79
C GLU A 48 -6.41 9.16 9.82
N VAL A 49 -5.61 9.32 8.74
CA VAL A 49 -5.91 10.32 7.70
C VAL A 49 -7.27 10.08 7.06
N LEU A 50 -7.57 8.84 6.67
CA LEU A 50 -8.86 8.51 6.05
C LEU A 50 -10.05 8.72 7.00
N ILE A 51 -9.87 8.45 8.31
CA ILE A 51 -10.88 8.75 9.33
C ILE A 51 -11.11 10.27 9.39
N LEU A 52 -10.05 11.05 9.60
CA LEU A 52 -10.14 12.51 9.75
C LEU A 52 -10.69 13.20 8.50
N LEU A 53 -10.40 12.70 7.31
CA LEU A 53 -11.01 13.20 6.07
C LEU A 53 -12.51 12.97 6.02
N ASN A 54 -12.99 11.79 6.44
CA ASN A 54 -14.42 11.50 6.50
C ASN A 54 -15.12 12.28 7.64
N ASP A 55 -14.47 12.45 8.79
CA ASP A 55 -14.97 13.31 9.86
C ASP A 55 -15.12 14.76 9.38
N PHE A 56 -14.12 15.26 8.65
CA PHE A 56 -14.22 16.59 8.05
C PHE A 56 -15.34 16.67 7.01
N ARG A 57 -15.41 15.73 6.07
CA ARG A 57 -16.47 15.68 5.05
C ARG A 57 -17.87 15.69 5.68
N THR A 58 -18.11 14.82 6.65
CA THR A 58 -19.41 14.73 7.33
C THR A 58 -19.73 15.98 8.13
N SER A 59 -18.74 16.62 8.77
CA SER A 59 -18.93 17.92 9.44
C SER A 59 -19.33 19.05 8.48
N GLN A 60 -19.02 18.92 7.19
CA GLN A 60 -19.38 19.87 6.13
C GLN A 60 -20.64 19.45 5.36
N GLY A 61 -21.37 18.43 5.83
CA GLY A 61 -22.60 17.94 5.20
C GLY A 61 -22.39 17.09 3.94
N MET A 62 -21.17 16.56 3.74
CA MET A 62 -20.87 15.60 2.67
C MET A 62 -21.01 14.17 3.18
N GLU A 63 -21.26 13.22 2.26
CA GLU A 63 -21.22 11.80 2.61
C GLU A 63 -19.80 11.31 2.88
N ALA A 64 -19.68 10.36 3.82
CA ALA A 64 -18.43 9.65 4.08
C ALA A 64 -18.07 8.75 2.89
N LEU A 65 -16.81 8.78 2.49
CA LEU A 65 -16.28 8.02 1.37
C LEU A 65 -15.93 6.60 1.78
N LYS A 66 -16.11 5.66 0.85
CA LYS A 66 -15.70 4.27 1.00
C LYS A 66 -14.23 4.12 0.62
N ARG A 67 -13.47 3.43 1.46
CA ARG A 67 -12.07 3.09 1.16
C ARG A 67 -12.02 2.06 0.05
N ALA A 68 -11.09 2.21 -0.90
CA ALA A 68 -10.87 1.21 -1.94
C ALA A 68 -9.38 0.93 -2.12
N ALA A 69 -8.97 -0.32 -1.89
CA ALA A 69 -7.56 -0.75 -1.94
C ALA A 69 -6.91 -0.47 -3.31
N VAL A 70 -7.68 -0.61 -4.39
CA VAL A 70 -7.21 -0.27 -5.75
C VAL A 70 -6.80 1.20 -5.88
N ILE A 71 -7.48 2.13 -5.21
CA ILE A 71 -7.11 3.56 -5.23
C ILE A 71 -5.80 3.75 -4.48
N SER A 72 -5.67 3.13 -3.29
CA SER A 72 -4.45 3.20 -2.48
C SER A 72 -3.23 2.61 -3.20
N SER A 73 -3.40 1.53 -3.96
CA SER A 73 -2.34 0.97 -4.80
C SER A 73 -1.89 1.93 -5.90
N VAL A 74 -2.83 2.65 -6.54
CA VAL A 74 -2.49 3.71 -7.51
C VAL A 74 -1.81 4.89 -6.82
N SER A 75 -2.29 5.29 -5.63
CA SER A 75 -1.65 6.32 -4.81
C SER A 75 -0.21 5.95 -4.44
N GLU A 76 0.05 4.69 -4.08
CA GLU A 76 1.36 4.19 -3.70
C GLU A 76 2.37 4.33 -4.85
N ASN A 77 1.98 3.96 -6.06
CA ASN A 77 2.83 4.15 -7.24
C ASN A 77 3.27 5.61 -7.41
N HIS A 78 2.39 6.57 -7.10
CA HIS A 78 2.73 8.00 -7.17
C HIS A 78 3.58 8.47 -6.01
N THR A 79 3.27 8.03 -4.79
CA THR A 79 4.08 8.32 -3.60
C THR A 79 5.53 7.87 -3.82
N GLN A 80 5.72 6.66 -4.37
CA GLN A 80 7.05 6.16 -4.72
C GLN A 80 7.69 6.96 -5.85
N TYR A 81 6.93 7.41 -6.86
CA TYR A 81 7.44 8.31 -7.90
C TYR A 81 7.96 9.63 -7.32
N MET A 82 7.21 10.27 -6.42
CA MET A 82 7.62 11.51 -5.77
C MET A 82 8.87 11.33 -4.91
N ILE A 83 8.96 10.22 -4.15
CA ILE A 83 10.16 9.87 -3.37
C ILE A 83 11.37 9.69 -4.29
N ASN A 84 11.22 8.93 -5.37
CA ASN A 84 12.32 8.65 -6.31
C ASN A 84 12.77 9.89 -7.09
N SER A 85 11.88 10.87 -7.25
CA SER A 85 12.17 12.14 -7.93
C SER A 85 12.65 13.23 -6.95
N ASP A 86 12.59 12.97 -5.63
CA ASP A 86 12.80 13.96 -4.56
C ASP A 86 11.98 15.25 -4.77
N GLU A 87 10.75 15.11 -5.30
CA GLU A 87 9.88 16.22 -5.65
C GLU A 87 8.41 15.90 -5.41
N ILE A 88 7.69 16.84 -4.79
CA ILE A 88 6.22 16.81 -4.70
C ILE A 88 5.62 17.33 -5.99
N SER A 89 4.87 16.49 -6.70
CA SER A 89 4.26 16.89 -7.96
C SER A 89 2.95 16.15 -8.25
N HIS A 90 2.19 16.67 -9.22
CA HIS A 90 1.04 15.99 -9.80
C HIS A 90 1.39 15.28 -11.13
N ASP A 91 2.68 15.09 -11.43
CA ASP A 91 3.12 14.50 -12.71
C ASP A 91 2.45 13.17 -12.99
N ASN A 92 2.24 12.85 -14.26
CA ASN A 92 1.61 11.60 -14.69
C ASN A 92 0.15 11.42 -14.21
N PHE A 93 -0.52 12.48 -13.76
CA PHE A 93 -1.94 12.42 -13.33
C PHE A 93 -2.86 11.79 -14.39
N VAL A 94 -2.66 12.12 -15.68
CA VAL A 94 -3.45 11.52 -16.79
C VAL A 94 -3.29 9.99 -16.84
N LYS A 95 -2.11 9.45 -16.52
CA LYS A 95 -1.87 8.00 -16.45
C LYS A 95 -2.64 7.39 -15.28
N ARG A 96 -2.54 7.99 -14.08
CA ARG A 96 -3.28 7.54 -12.89
C ARG A 96 -4.80 7.60 -13.10
N HIS A 97 -5.29 8.68 -13.71
CA HIS A 97 -6.69 8.82 -14.08
C HIS A 97 -7.16 7.66 -14.95
N ARG A 98 -6.45 7.35 -16.04
CA ARG A 98 -6.79 6.21 -16.93
C ARG A 98 -6.76 4.88 -16.19
N GLU A 99 -5.81 4.69 -15.30
CA GLU A 99 -5.71 3.49 -14.47
C GLU A 99 -6.92 3.34 -13.53
N LEU A 100 -7.38 4.42 -12.91
CA LEU A 100 -8.56 4.42 -12.03
C LEU A 100 -9.87 4.27 -12.81
N VAL A 101 -9.97 4.84 -14.01
CA VAL A 101 -11.09 4.56 -14.92
C VAL A 101 -11.15 3.06 -15.21
N SER A 102 -10.01 2.45 -15.57
CA SER A 102 -9.96 1.04 -15.98
C SER A 102 -10.09 0.04 -14.84
N LYS A 103 -9.45 0.28 -13.69
CA LYS A 103 -9.38 -0.68 -12.57
C LYS A 103 -10.43 -0.43 -11.51
N ALA A 104 -11.00 0.77 -11.48
CA ALA A 104 -11.88 1.24 -10.43
C ALA A 104 -13.19 1.83 -10.98
N ASN A 105 -13.47 1.74 -12.29
CA ASN A 105 -14.67 2.31 -12.92
C ASN A 105 -14.90 3.78 -12.54
N ALA A 106 -13.82 4.54 -12.36
CA ALA A 106 -13.91 5.94 -11.99
C ALA A 106 -14.46 6.78 -13.14
N THR A 107 -15.41 7.68 -12.87
CA THR A 107 -15.90 8.67 -13.84
C THR A 107 -15.29 10.05 -13.61
N GLN A 108 -14.92 10.36 -12.37
CA GLN A 108 -14.14 11.53 -11.97
C GLN A 108 -13.02 11.11 -11.01
N VAL A 109 -11.89 11.83 -11.05
CA VAL A 109 -10.72 11.59 -10.20
C VAL A 109 -10.19 12.92 -9.66
N GLY A 110 -9.96 13.00 -8.36
CA GLY A 110 -9.28 14.11 -7.70
C GLY A 110 -8.07 13.64 -6.90
N GLU A 111 -7.09 14.52 -6.68
CA GLU A 111 -5.85 14.18 -6.00
C GLU A 111 -5.38 15.32 -5.10
N ASN A 112 -5.01 14.98 -3.87
CA ASN A 112 -4.24 15.83 -2.98
C ASN A 112 -2.89 15.15 -2.70
N VAL A 113 -1.82 15.92 -2.77
CA VAL A 113 -0.48 15.50 -2.35
C VAL A 113 0.00 16.32 -1.16
N ALA A 114 0.91 15.79 -0.36
CA ALA A 114 1.57 16.52 0.71
C ALA A 114 2.95 15.93 1.01
N PHE A 115 3.77 16.71 1.72
CA PHE A 115 5.13 16.33 2.09
C PHE A 115 5.50 16.88 3.47
N GLY A 116 6.31 16.13 4.23
CA GLY A 116 6.96 16.58 5.47
C GLY A 116 6.09 16.52 6.73
N TYR A 117 4.82 16.16 6.63
CA TYR A 117 3.94 16.00 7.79
C TYR A 117 4.23 14.69 8.54
N SER A 118 4.26 14.77 9.87
CA SER A 118 4.49 13.60 10.75
C SER A 118 3.22 13.06 11.41
N SER A 119 2.07 13.69 11.20
CA SER A 119 0.79 13.29 11.81
C SER A 119 -0.38 13.45 10.86
N ALA A 120 -1.41 12.62 11.04
CA ALA A 120 -2.64 12.66 10.26
C ALA A 120 -3.36 14.00 10.42
N ARG A 121 -3.46 14.49 11.66
CA ARG A 121 -4.05 15.80 11.97
C ARG A 121 -3.31 16.94 11.29
N GLY A 122 -1.98 16.89 11.26
CA GLY A 122 -1.16 17.89 10.58
C GLY A 122 -1.47 17.99 9.08
N VAL A 123 -1.40 16.85 8.37
CA VAL A 123 -1.64 16.83 6.91
C VAL A 123 -3.08 17.17 6.56
N VAL A 124 -4.05 16.62 7.30
CA VAL A 124 -5.47 16.88 7.06
C VAL A 124 -5.80 18.35 7.33
N ASN A 125 -5.28 18.96 8.39
CA ASN A 125 -5.43 20.40 8.61
C ASN A 125 -4.80 21.21 7.47
N GLY A 126 -3.62 20.83 6.98
CA GLY A 126 -2.98 21.49 5.84
C GLY A 126 -3.83 21.43 4.56
N TRP A 127 -4.48 20.30 4.29
CA TRP A 127 -5.43 20.21 3.17
C TRP A 127 -6.74 20.98 3.43
N GLN A 128 -7.23 21.04 4.67
CA GLN A 128 -8.42 21.81 5.01
C GLN A 128 -8.22 23.32 4.87
N THR A 129 -7.03 23.85 5.17
CA THR A 129 -6.76 25.29 5.10
C THR A 129 -6.36 25.77 3.71
N SER A 130 -6.04 24.86 2.79
CA SER A 130 -5.82 25.18 1.37
C SER A 130 -7.13 25.11 0.60
N ASP A 131 -7.57 26.23 0.03
CA ASP A 131 -8.84 26.29 -0.72
C ASP A 131 -8.90 25.25 -1.85
N ALA A 132 -7.78 25.04 -2.56
CA ALA A 132 -7.70 24.06 -3.64
C ALA A 132 -7.87 22.61 -3.13
N HIS A 133 -7.12 22.23 -2.10
CA HIS A 133 -7.20 20.89 -1.52
C HIS A 133 -8.54 20.63 -0.83
N ARG A 134 -9.07 21.64 -0.12
CA ARG A 134 -10.37 21.59 0.54
C ARG A 134 -11.49 21.41 -0.47
N ALA A 135 -11.45 22.10 -1.62
CA ALA A 135 -12.45 21.95 -2.67
C ALA A 135 -12.52 20.51 -3.21
N ILE A 136 -11.36 19.85 -3.37
CA ILE A 136 -11.31 18.43 -3.77
C ILE A 136 -11.94 17.56 -2.68
N ILE A 137 -11.55 17.74 -1.41
CA ILE A 137 -12.09 16.95 -0.29
C ILE A 137 -13.61 17.09 -0.17
N LEU A 138 -14.17 18.27 -0.49
CA LEU A 138 -15.60 18.56 -0.37
C LEU A 138 -16.38 18.41 -1.69
N THR A 139 -15.80 17.78 -2.71
CA THR A 139 -16.54 17.44 -3.92
C THR A 139 -17.61 16.41 -3.59
N LYS A 140 -18.87 16.77 -3.89
CA LYS A 140 -20.08 16.01 -3.50
C LYS A 140 -20.18 14.65 -4.18
N SER A 141 -19.76 14.55 -5.44
CA SER A 141 -19.97 13.35 -6.25
C SER A 141 -18.97 12.22 -5.94
N TYR A 142 -17.89 12.50 -5.21
CA TYR A 142 -16.97 11.45 -4.81
C TYR A 142 -17.64 10.44 -3.89
N THR A 143 -17.40 9.16 -4.17
CA THR A 143 -17.96 8.02 -3.44
C THR A 143 -16.88 7.16 -2.80
N HIS A 144 -15.66 7.18 -3.34
CA HIS A 144 -14.53 6.39 -2.85
C HIS A 144 -13.24 7.21 -2.77
N PHE A 145 -12.33 6.74 -1.94
CA PHE A 145 -10.98 7.30 -1.80
C PHE A 145 -9.96 6.24 -1.39
N GLY A 146 -8.70 6.59 -1.55
CA GLY A 146 -7.55 5.81 -1.12
C GLY A 146 -6.38 6.72 -0.83
N ILE A 147 -5.39 6.20 -0.12
CA ILE A 147 -4.21 6.96 0.27
C ILE A 147 -2.99 6.06 0.26
N SER A 148 -1.84 6.66 0.01
CA SER A 148 -0.54 6.09 0.35
C SER A 148 0.29 7.11 1.10
N VAL A 149 0.97 6.65 2.15
CA VAL A 149 2.00 7.41 2.87
C VAL A 149 3.28 6.59 2.91
N SER A 150 4.40 7.21 2.52
CA SER A 150 5.73 6.58 2.62
C SER A 150 6.78 7.63 2.90
N ALA A 151 7.78 7.27 3.69
CA ALA A 151 8.89 8.15 4.03
C ALA A 151 10.06 7.96 3.06
N ASP A 152 10.76 9.06 2.77
CA ASP A 152 12.08 8.98 2.16
C ASP A 152 13.16 8.50 3.16
N ALA A 153 14.41 8.43 2.69
CA ALA A 153 15.56 8.01 3.50
C ALA A 153 15.85 8.94 4.70
N GLN A 154 15.30 10.15 4.72
CA GLN A 154 15.42 11.11 5.82
C GLN A 154 14.23 11.04 6.78
N GLY A 155 13.28 10.14 6.56
CA GLY A 155 12.08 9.99 7.38
C GLY A 155 10.99 11.03 7.08
N ARG A 156 11.09 11.77 5.97
CA ARG A 156 10.09 12.77 5.57
C ARG A 156 8.99 12.06 4.79
N ASN A 157 7.75 12.13 5.30
CA ASN A 157 6.62 11.47 4.66
C ASN A 157 6.15 12.21 3.40
N TYR A 158 5.91 11.45 2.34
CA TYR A 158 5.13 11.83 1.16
C TYR A 158 3.74 11.24 1.26
N PHE A 159 2.75 12.00 0.80
CA PHE A 159 1.34 11.62 0.84
C PHE A 159 0.74 11.75 -0.55
N THR A 160 0.03 10.72 -0.99
CA THR A 160 -0.88 10.80 -2.15
C THR A 160 -2.26 10.33 -1.73
N ASN A 161 -3.24 11.22 -1.70
CA ASN A 161 -4.63 10.91 -1.41
C ASN A 161 -5.49 11.15 -2.66
N ILE A 162 -6.15 10.10 -3.13
CA ILE A 162 -6.95 10.13 -4.35
C ILE A 162 -8.41 9.89 -4.00
N PHE A 163 -9.28 10.62 -4.69
CA PHE A 163 -10.73 10.55 -4.60
C PHE A 163 -11.30 10.17 -5.96
N ILE A 164 -12.37 9.38 -5.98
CA ILE A 164 -13.08 9.06 -7.22
C ILE A 164 -14.60 9.11 -7.04
N GLU A 165 -15.28 9.40 -8.15
CA GLU A 165 -16.69 9.09 -8.35
C GLU A 165 -16.82 7.73 -9.03
N ARG A 166 -17.79 6.95 -8.57
CA ARG A 166 -18.22 5.65 -9.11
C ARG A 166 -19.73 5.58 -9.07
#